data_AF-A0A9W6J5Q5-F1
#
_entry.id   AF-A0A9W6J5Q5-F1
#
_cell.length_a   1.000
_cell.length_b   1.000
_cell.length_c   1.000
_cell.angle_alpha   90.00
_cell.angle_beta   90.00
_cell.angle_gamma   90.00
#
_symmetry.space_group_name_H-M   'P 1'
#
loop_
_entity.id
_entity.type
_entity.pdbx_description
1 polymer ?
#
loop_
_entity_poly.entity_id
_entity_poly.type
_entity_poly.pdbx_seq_one_letter_code
_entity_poly.pdbx_strand_id
1 'polypeptide(L)'
;MTFFMRSRFSSFFAVSLVFSIFILAGALFPELPRGIAYFTNPIIVEFLFGAALALVVMEWRDRGVVLGGRAACVAVAVVVLAAGFVIAVELAGFRVPLVSRAVVWGVPALMIVGGLVCLEYAGYALKGRGVLLLGAASYALYLFHPVIMQGVVKLFVWFTPVSGSAGVVLVAVAALVAASIGAVIIHLTVETRILEAGRRIARRMDLSIARARFGV
;
A
#
# COMPACT_ATOMS: atom_id res chain seq x y z
N MET A 1 1.85 24.64 -18.98
CA MET A 1 1.62 23.59 -17.97
C MET A 1 1.39 22.25 -18.67
N THR A 2 2.42 21.62 -19.27
CA THR A 2 2.11 20.74 -20.41
C THR A 2 3.02 19.53 -20.66
N PHE A 3 3.82 19.00 -19.72
CA PHE A 3 4.59 17.76 -20.01
C PHE A 3 4.65 16.63 -18.96
N PHE A 4 4.16 16.82 -17.72
CA PHE A 4 3.87 15.68 -16.81
C PHE A 4 2.48 15.08 -17.00
N MET A 5 1.69 15.62 -17.95
CA MET A 5 0.44 15.03 -18.45
C MET A 5 0.66 13.92 -19.49
N ARG A 6 1.86 13.31 -19.56
CA ARG A 6 2.09 12.06 -20.30
C ARG A 6 1.49 10.91 -19.50
N SER A 7 0.15 10.95 -19.42
CA SER A 7 -0.84 10.05 -18.84
C SER A 7 -0.44 9.37 -17.53
N ARG A 8 -1.19 9.63 -16.44
CA ARG A 8 -1.06 8.86 -15.18
C ARG A 8 -1.10 7.35 -15.43
N PHE A 9 -1.78 6.92 -16.51
CA PHE A 9 -1.76 5.55 -16.99
C PHE A 9 -0.41 5.10 -17.55
N SER A 10 0.35 5.96 -18.27
CA SER A 10 1.69 5.60 -18.77
C SER A 10 2.66 5.29 -17.62
N SER A 11 2.66 6.10 -16.56
CA SER A 11 3.45 5.82 -15.36
C SER A 11 3.04 4.50 -14.71
N PHE A 12 1.74 4.24 -14.61
CA PHE A 12 1.22 2.97 -14.09
C PHE A 12 1.60 1.78 -14.96
N PHE A 13 1.52 1.89 -16.29
CA PHE A 13 1.95 0.84 -17.21
C PHE A 13 3.44 0.56 -17.09
N ALA A 14 4.28 1.60 -16.98
CA ALA A 14 5.72 1.45 -16.80
C ALA A 14 6.04 0.73 -15.47
N VAL A 15 5.41 1.15 -14.36
CA VAL A 15 5.59 0.50 -13.05
C VAL A 15 5.07 -0.93 -13.07
N SER A 16 3.90 -1.17 -13.68
CA SER A 16 3.33 -2.51 -13.84
C SER A 16 4.26 -3.43 -14.61
N LEU A 17 4.85 -2.94 -15.71
CA LEU A 17 5.80 -3.70 -16.53
C LEU A 17 7.06 -4.08 -15.72
N VAL A 18 7.65 -3.12 -14.99
CA VAL A 18 8.81 -3.38 -14.14
C VAL A 18 8.50 -4.44 -13.09
N PHE A 19 7.33 -4.34 -12.44
CA PHE A 19 6.91 -5.31 -11.44
C PHE A 19 6.59 -6.69 -12.03
N SER A 20 5.99 -6.75 -13.21
CA SER A 20 5.80 -8.02 -13.94
C SER A 20 7.14 -8.67 -14.27
N ILE A 21 8.16 -7.90 -14.65
CA ILE A 21 9.52 -8.41 -14.88
C ILE A 21 10.11 -8.99 -13.59
N PHE A 22 9.96 -8.32 -12.44
CA PHE A 22 10.45 -8.84 -11.16
C PHE A 22 9.76 -10.14 -10.75
N ILE A 23 8.44 -10.23 -10.92
CA ILE A 23 7.69 -11.45 -10.61
C ILE A 23 8.12 -12.58 -11.54
N LEU A 24 8.26 -12.31 -12.84
CA LEU A 24 8.72 -13.30 -13.81
C LEU A 24 10.15 -13.77 -13.49
N ALA A 25 11.05 -12.86 -13.12
CA ALA A 25 12.40 -13.20 -12.69
C ALA A 25 12.37 -14.09 -11.44
N GLY A 26 11.53 -13.80 -10.44
CA GLY A 26 11.38 -14.66 -9.26
C GLY A 26 10.83 -16.05 -9.58
N ALA A 27 9.94 -16.16 -10.58
CA ALA A 27 9.41 -17.43 -11.03
C ALA A 27 10.44 -18.28 -11.81
N LEU A 28 11.29 -17.64 -12.62
CA LEU A 28 12.32 -18.31 -13.41
C LEU A 28 13.57 -18.66 -12.58
N PHE A 29 13.86 -17.90 -11.53
CA PHE A 29 15.04 -18.07 -10.67
C PHE A 29 14.63 -18.31 -9.20
N PRO A 30 14.15 -19.53 -8.86
CA PRO A 30 13.67 -19.83 -7.51
C PRO A 30 14.77 -19.83 -6.44
N GLU A 31 16.05 -19.91 -6.82
CA GLU A 31 17.19 -19.92 -5.89
C GLU A 31 17.73 -18.51 -5.55
N LEU A 32 16.96 -17.46 -5.79
CA LEU A 32 17.37 -16.10 -5.44
C LEU A 32 17.67 -15.97 -3.94
N PRO A 33 18.72 -15.24 -3.55
CA PRO A 33 18.98 -14.92 -2.15
C PRO A 33 17.74 -14.33 -1.49
N ARG A 34 17.46 -14.70 -0.24
CA ARG A 34 16.23 -14.31 0.48
C ARG A 34 15.94 -12.81 0.45
N GLY A 35 16.99 -11.98 0.49
CA GLY A 35 16.86 -10.52 0.39
C GLY A 35 16.34 -10.03 -0.95
N ILE A 36 16.64 -10.74 -2.04
CA ILE A 36 16.20 -10.40 -3.41
C ILE A 36 14.84 -11.04 -3.70
N ALA A 37 14.62 -12.28 -3.27
CA ALA A 37 13.35 -13.00 -3.44
C ALA A 37 12.15 -12.27 -2.82
N TYR A 38 12.37 -11.38 -1.84
CA TYR A 38 11.33 -10.53 -1.29
C TYR A 38 10.72 -9.58 -2.33
N PHE A 39 11.53 -9.04 -3.24
CA PHE A 39 11.09 -8.10 -4.28
C PHE A 39 10.36 -8.78 -5.45
N THR A 40 10.31 -10.10 -5.46
CA THR A 40 9.58 -10.88 -6.49
C THR A 40 8.26 -11.42 -5.94
N ASN A 41 7.86 -11.00 -4.74
CA ASN A 41 6.65 -11.47 -4.09
C ASN A 41 5.38 -10.95 -4.80
N PRO A 42 4.35 -11.79 -5.05
CA PRO A 42 3.11 -11.38 -5.72
C PRO A 42 2.32 -10.26 -5.05
N ILE A 43 2.62 -9.93 -3.80
CA ILE A 43 2.03 -8.79 -3.09
C ILE A 43 2.17 -7.45 -3.83
N ILE A 44 3.15 -7.34 -4.73
CA ILE A 44 3.32 -6.19 -5.62
C ILE A 44 2.13 -6.05 -6.58
N VAL A 45 1.47 -7.15 -6.97
CA VAL A 45 0.25 -7.13 -7.78
C VAL A 45 -0.92 -6.55 -6.99
N GLU A 46 -1.04 -6.89 -5.70
CA GLU A 46 -2.06 -6.33 -4.81
C GLU A 46 -1.89 -4.80 -4.70
N PHE A 47 -0.64 -4.32 -4.65
CA PHE A 47 -0.33 -2.90 -4.72
C PHE A 47 -0.77 -2.26 -6.06
N LEU A 48 -0.57 -2.96 -7.19
CA LEU A 48 -1.04 -2.48 -8.50
C LEU A 48 -2.57 -2.36 -8.56
N PHE A 49 -3.34 -3.23 -7.88
CA PHE A 49 -4.79 -3.07 -7.78
C PHE A 49 -5.18 -1.78 -7.05
N GLY A 50 -4.51 -1.48 -5.93
CA GLY A 50 -4.69 -0.21 -5.22
C GLY A 50 -4.33 1.01 -6.07
N ALA A 51 -3.22 0.94 -6.81
CA ALA A 51 -2.81 2.01 -7.72
C ALA A 51 -3.79 2.21 -8.89
N ALA A 52 -4.30 1.12 -9.47
CA ALA A 52 -5.32 1.17 -10.51
C ALA A 52 -6.63 1.81 -10.00
N LEU A 53 -7.07 1.43 -8.79
CA LEU A 53 -8.21 2.06 -8.13
C LEU A 53 -8.00 3.57 -7.96
N ALA A 54 -6.82 3.98 -7.47
CA ALA A 54 -6.50 5.39 -7.32
C ALA A 54 -6.57 6.16 -8.65
N LEU A 55 -6.10 5.57 -9.76
CA LEU A 55 -6.22 6.18 -11.09
C LEU A 55 -7.67 6.37 -11.51
N VAL A 56 -8.50 5.33 -11.35
CA VAL A 56 -9.93 5.37 -11.67
C VAL A 56 -10.62 6.45 -10.84
N VAL A 57 -10.34 6.49 -9.55
CA VAL A 57 -10.90 7.47 -8.62
C VAL A 57 -10.48 8.90 -8.97
N MET A 58 -9.22 9.12 -9.33
CA MET A 58 -8.75 10.43 -9.78
C MET A 58 -9.40 10.85 -11.10
N GLU A 59 -9.59 9.93 -12.04
CA GLU A 59 -10.26 10.20 -13.31
C GLU A 59 -11.74 10.54 -13.09
N TRP A 60 -12.44 9.81 -12.21
CA TRP A 60 -13.82 10.10 -11.82
C TRP A 60 -13.95 11.48 -11.20
N ARG A 61 -13.01 11.85 -10.31
CA ARG A 61 -12.96 13.18 -9.70
C ARG A 61 -12.77 14.27 -10.74
N ASP A 62 -11.79 14.10 -11.63
CA ASP A 62 -11.43 15.10 -12.62
C ASP A 62 -12.53 15.29 -13.67
N ARG A 63 -13.36 14.25 -13.92
CA ARG A 63 -14.58 14.30 -14.75
C ARG A 63 -15.83 14.81 -14.02
N GLY A 64 -15.74 15.08 -12.72
CA GLY A 64 -16.89 15.49 -11.91
C GLY A 64 -17.98 14.42 -11.81
N VAL A 65 -17.62 13.15 -11.84
CA VAL A 65 -18.58 12.04 -11.70
C VAL A 65 -19.25 12.14 -10.34
N VAL A 66 -20.54 12.43 -10.34
CA VAL A 66 -21.38 12.41 -9.15
C VAL A 66 -21.86 10.97 -8.98
N LEU A 67 -21.33 10.26 -7.99
CA LEU A 67 -21.91 8.99 -7.54
C LEU A 67 -23.37 9.27 -7.16
N GLY A 68 -24.31 8.37 -7.49
CA GLY A 68 -25.76 8.58 -7.37
C GLY A 68 -26.26 8.97 -5.97
N GLY A 69 -27.56 8.83 -5.70
CA GLY A 69 -28.17 9.24 -4.41
C GLY A 69 -27.32 8.83 -3.19
N ARG A 70 -26.99 9.78 -2.31
CA ARG A 70 -26.01 9.60 -1.22
C ARG A 70 -26.25 8.33 -0.40
N ALA A 71 -27.51 8.01 -0.12
CA ALA A 71 -27.90 6.80 0.60
C ALA A 71 -27.58 5.49 -0.17
N ALA A 72 -27.82 5.47 -1.49
CA ALA A 72 -27.49 4.31 -2.32
C ALA A 72 -25.98 4.10 -2.41
N CYS A 73 -25.20 5.19 -2.52
CA CYS A 73 -23.74 5.13 -2.52
C CYS A 73 -23.19 4.59 -1.20
N VAL A 74 -23.72 5.05 -0.07
CA VAL A 74 -23.34 4.53 1.24
C VAL A 74 -23.70 3.06 1.37
N ALA A 75 -24.91 2.66 0.97
CA ALA A 75 -25.35 1.27 1.04
C ALA A 75 -24.44 0.34 0.23
N VAL A 76 -24.14 0.69 -1.03
CA VAL A 76 -23.21 -0.07 -1.87
C VAL A 76 -21.81 -0.10 -1.25
N ALA A 77 -21.32 1.03 -0.75
CA ALA A 77 -20.00 1.12 -0.15
C ALA A 77 -19.87 0.22 1.10
N VAL A 78 -20.87 0.22 1.98
CA VAL A 78 -20.92 -0.64 3.17
C VAL A 78 -20.98 -2.11 2.77
N VAL A 79 -21.82 -2.47 1.80
CA VAL A 79 -21.95 -3.86 1.33
C VAL A 79 -20.63 -4.35 0.72
N VAL A 80 -20.00 -3.55 -0.14
CA VAL A 80 -18.72 -3.92 -0.78
C VAL A 80 -17.60 -4.04 0.25
N LEU A 81 -17.51 -3.10 1.20
CA LEU A 81 -16.53 -3.15 2.29
C LEU A 81 -16.75 -4.39 3.17
N ALA A 82 -17.98 -4.63 3.60
CA ALA A 82 -18.33 -5.76 4.46
C ALA A 82 -18.09 -7.09 3.75
N ALA A 83 -18.49 -7.21 2.48
CA ALA A 83 -18.22 -8.39 1.68
C ALA A 83 -16.72 -8.65 1.54
N GLY A 84 -15.92 -7.63 1.24
CA GLY A 84 -14.46 -7.75 1.20
C GLY A 84 -13.88 -8.22 2.54
N PHE A 85 -14.35 -7.65 3.65
CA PHE A 85 -13.91 -8.04 4.99
C PHE A 85 -14.29 -9.50 5.33
N VAL A 86 -15.53 -9.90 5.08
CA VAL A 86 -16.00 -11.28 5.31
C VAL A 86 -15.19 -12.26 4.48
N ILE A 87 -15.01 -12.00 3.18
CA ILE A 87 -14.20 -12.85 2.30
C ILE A 87 -12.76 -12.96 2.84
N ALA A 88 -12.16 -11.86 3.28
CA ALA A 88 -10.80 -11.90 3.83
C ALA A 88 -10.70 -12.73 5.12
N VAL A 89 -11.69 -12.64 6.02
CA VAL A 89 -11.74 -13.42 7.26
C VAL A 89 -11.92 -14.90 6.97
N GLU A 90 -12.85 -15.26 6.10
CA GLU A 90 -13.08 -16.66 5.70
C GLU A 90 -11.85 -17.28 5.04
N LEU A 91 -11.12 -16.50 4.23
CA LEU A 91 -9.93 -16.98 3.54
C LEU A 91 -8.67 -17.02 4.42
N ALA A 92 -8.68 -16.41 5.61
CA ALA A 92 -7.52 -16.33 6.52
C ALA A 92 -7.01 -17.69 7.02
N GLY A 93 -7.86 -18.73 7.01
CA GLY A 93 -7.46 -20.09 7.38
C GLY A 93 -6.88 -20.93 6.24
N PHE A 94 -7.00 -20.50 4.99
CA PHE A 94 -6.68 -21.33 3.83
C PHE A 94 -5.24 -21.12 3.36
N ARG A 95 -4.54 -22.22 3.04
CA ARG A 95 -3.26 -22.17 2.35
C ARG A 95 -3.51 -21.90 0.87
N VAL A 96 -3.32 -20.65 0.47
CA VAL A 96 -3.52 -20.20 -0.91
C VAL A 96 -2.23 -20.39 -1.72
N PRO A 97 -2.28 -21.06 -2.88
CA PRO A 97 -1.14 -21.13 -3.80
C PRO A 97 -0.60 -19.74 -4.15
N LEU A 98 0.72 -19.64 -4.35
CA LEU A 98 1.40 -18.36 -4.56
C LEU A 98 0.84 -17.56 -5.76
N VAL A 99 0.45 -18.25 -6.82
CA VAL A 99 -0.10 -17.66 -8.06
C VAL A 99 -1.52 -17.14 -7.88
N SER A 100 -2.34 -17.76 -7.01
CA SER A 100 -3.71 -17.31 -6.72
C SER A 100 -3.78 -16.30 -5.58
N ARG A 101 -2.69 -16.13 -4.82
CA ARG A 101 -2.59 -15.19 -3.70
C ARG A 101 -3.02 -13.78 -4.07
N ALA A 102 -2.56 -13.26 -5.20
CA ALA A 102 -2.87 -11.91 -5.63
C ALA A 102 -4.37 -11.69 -5.86
N VAL A 103 -5.08 -12.68 -6.40
CA VAL A 103 -6.55 -12.58 -6.60
C VAL A 103 -7.28 -12.79 -5.28
N VAL A 104 -6.89 -13.84 -4.55
CA VAL A 104 -7.53 -14.25 -3.30
C VAL A 104 -7.44 -13.16 -2.23
N TRP A 105 -6.33 -12.44 -2.14
CA TRP A 105 -6.13 -11.37 -1.16
C TRP A 105 -6.33 -9.98 -1.75
N GLY A 106 -5.92 -9.77 -3.00
CA GLY A 106 -6.01 -8.48 -3.65
C GLY A 106 -7.44 -8.06 -3.97
N VAL A 107 -8.34 -8.99 -4.34
CA VAL A 107 -9.75 -8.64 -4.59
C VAL A 107 -10.46 -8.19 -3.31
N PRO A 108 -10.41 -8.94 -2.18
CA PRO A 108 -10.95 -8.46 -0.91
C PRO A 108 -10.35 -7.14 -0.46
N ALA A 109 -9.03 -6.96 -0.59
CA ALA A 109 -8.37 -5.71 -0.25
C ALA A 109 -8.87 -4.54 -1.13
N LEU A 110 -9.03 -4.76 -2.43
CA LEU A 110 -9.58 -3.78 -3.36
C LEU A 110 -11.03 -3.41 -3.02
N MET A 111 -11.86 -4.38 -2.62
CA MET A 111 -13.22 -4.15 -2.17
C MET A 111 -13.26 -3.31 -0.88
N ILE A 112 -12.42 -3.63 0.11
CA ILE A 112 -12.34 -2.87 1.36
C ILE A 112 -11.93 -1.42 1.08
N VAL A 113 -10.84 -1.21 0.33
CA VAL A 113 -10.34 0.13 0.02
C VAL A 113 -11.33 0.88 -0.88
N GLY A 114 -11.91 0.23 -1.88
CA GLY A 114 -12.92 0.82 -2.76
C GLY A 114 -14.16 1.26 -2.01
N GLY A 115 -14.67 0.44 -1.09
CA GLY A 115 -15.79 0.80 -0.21
C GLY A 115 -15.46 2.01 0.67
N LEU A 116 -14.27 2.06 1.26
CA LEU A 116 -13.82 3.22 2.05
C LEU A 116 -13.75 4.50 1.21
N VAL A 117 -13.23 4.42 -0.02
CA VAL A 117 -13.19 5.56 -0.94
C VAL A 117 -14.61 6.03 -1.28
N CYS A 118 -15.53 5.12 -1.58
CA CYS A 118 -16.94 5.48 -1.84
C CYS A 118 -17.60 6.16 -0.64
N LEU A 119 -17.32 5.71 0.59
CA LEU A 119 -17.77 6.36 1.82
C LEU A 119 -17.19 7.77 1.95
N GLU A 120 -15.92 7.96 1.59
CA GLU A 120 -15.27 9.28 1.60
C GLU A 120 -15.96 10.25 0.62
N TYR A 121 -16.29 9.81 -0.59
CA TYR A 121 -17.09 10.59 -1.55
C TYR A 121 -18.49 10.91 -1.03
N ALA A 122 -19.09 10.01 -0.26
CA ALA A 122 -20.36 10.23 0.40
C ALA A 122 -20.23 11.14 1.65
N GLY A 123 -19.07 11.72 1.91
CA GLY A 123 -18.79 12.65 3.00
C GLY A 123 -18.42 11.99 4.33
N TYR A 124 -18.22 10.67 4.35
CA TYR A 124 -17.78 9.92 5.52
C TYR A 124 -16.28 9.65 5.43
N ALA A 125 -15.48 10.64 5.79
CA ALA A 125 -14.03 10.58 5.76
C ALA A 125 -13.45 10.48 7.18
N LEU A 126 -12.43 9.65 7.35
CA LEU A 126 -11.63 9.64 8.57
C LEU A 126 -10.73 10.90 8.59
N LYS A 127 -10.91 11.74 9.61
CA LYS A 127 -10.16 13.02 9.77
C LYS A 127 -9.07 12.95 10.85
N GLY A 128 -8.92 11.81 11.52
CA GLY A 128 -7.96 11.63 12.61
C GLY A 128 -6.52 11.70 12.09
N ARG A 129 -5.75 12.68 12.57
CA ARG A 129 -4.34 12.87 12.16
C ARG A 129 -3.49 11.62 12.37
N GLY A 130 -3.70 10.89 13.46
CA GLY A 130 -2.96 9.66 13.74
C GLY A 130 -3.24 8.53 12.74
N VAL A 131 -4.52 8.34 12.36
CA VAL A 131 -4.91 7.32 11.38
C VAL A 131 -4.39 7.68 10.00
N LEU A 132 -4.49 8.95 9.61
CA LEU A 132 -3.94 9.44 8.34
C LEU A 132 -2.41 9.33 8.31
N LEU A 133 -1.72 9.61 9.43
CA LEU A 133 -0.28 9.45 9.53
C LEU A 133 0.14 7.98 9.44
N LEU A 134 -0.56 7.07 10.12
CA LEU A 134 -0.29 5.64 10.03
C LEU A 134 -0.55 5.10 8.62
N GLY A 135 -1.61 5.59 7.96
CA GLY A 135 -1.89 5.30 6.56
C GLY A 135 -0.79 5.80 5.63
N ALA A 136 -0.28 7.03 5.84
CA ALA A 136 0.86 7.56 5.09
C ALA A 136 2.14 6.74 5.33
N ALA A 137 2.35 6.25 6.55
CA ALA A 137 3.48 5.41 6.92
C ALA A 137 3.29 3.91 6.58
N SER A 138 2.19 3.53 5.93
CA SER A 138 1.86 2.12 5.65
C SER A 138 2.89 1.40 4.80
N TYR A 139 3.54 2.11 3.87
CA TYR A 139 4.62 1.56 3.05
C TYR A 139 5.87 1.25 3.89
N ALA A 140 6.29 2.19 4.74
CA ALA A 140 7.38 1.95 5.70
C ALA A 140 7.03 0.81 6.67
N LEU A 141 5.78 0.75 7.15
CA LEU A 141 5.30 -0.34 8.00
C LEU A 141 5.44 -1.68 7.28
N TYR A 142 4.98 -1.77 6.04
CA TYR A 142 5.07 -2.98 5.23
C TYR A 142 6.51 -3.50 5.11
N LEU A 143 7.48 -2.62 4.85
CA LEU A 143 8.87 -3.02 4.66
C LEU A 143 9.58 -3.38 5.97
N PHE A 144 9.35 -2.62 7.04
CA PHE A 144 10.18 -2.69 8.24
C PHE A 144 9.54 -3.47 9.40
N HIS A 145 8.23 -3.74 9.37
CA HIS A 145 7.58 -4.49 10.46
C HIS A 145 8.21 -5.87 10.72
N PRO A 146 8.65 -6.69 9.73
CA PRO A 146 9.20 -8.01 10.06
C PRO A 146 10.49 -7.90 10.86
N VAL A 147 11.34 -6.92 10.52
CA VAL A 147 12.61 -6.67 11.19
C VAL A 147 12.39 -6.11 12.60
N ILE A 148 11.50 -5.12 12.75
CA ILE A 148 11.19 -4.51 14.04
C ILE A 148 10.53 -5.54 14.97
N MET A 149 9.53 -6.28 14.47
CA MET A 149 8.84 -7.31 15.26
C MET A 149 9.80 -8.42 15.71
N GLN A 150 10.67 -8.92 14.82
CA GLN A 150 11.68 -9.92 15.21
C GLN A 150 12.66 -9.37 16.27
N GLY A 151 13.04 -8.09 16.16
CA GLY A 151 13.87 -7.43 17.16
C GLY A 151 13.21 -7.40 18.53
N VAL A 152 11.93 -6.99 18.59
CA VAL A 152 11.15 -6.95 19.85
C VAL A 152 11.00 -8.34 20.45
N VAL A 153 10.62 -9.34 19.65
CA VAL A 153 10.45 -10.73 20.14
C VAL A 153 11.75 -11.27 20.73
N LYS A 154 12.88 -11.10 20.04
CA LYS A 154 14.20 -11.55 20.54
C LYS A 154 14.60 -10.83 21.82
N LEU A 155 14.33 -9.53 21.91
CA LEU A 155 14.62 -8.74 23.10
C LEU A 155 13.83 -9.25 24.32
N PHE A 156 12.54 -9.52 24.15
CA PHE A 156 11.70 -10.07 25.22
C PHE A 156 12.17 -11.44 25.66
N VAL A 157 12.40 -12.37 24.73
CA VAL A 157 12.89 -13.73 25.05
C VAL A 157 14.23 -13.69 25.79
N TRP A 158 15.07 -12.69 25.52
CA TRP A 158 16.36 -12.54 26.19
C TRP A 158 16.24 -12.08 27.65
N PHE A 159 15.28 -11.19 27.95
CA PHE A 159 15.10 -10.66 29.30
C PHE A 159 14.11 -11.44 30.17
N THR A 160 13.08 -12.04 29.57
CA THR A 160 12.05 -12.78 30.28
C THR A 160 11.57 -13.98 29.46
N PRO A 161 11.53 -15.20 30.05
CA PRO A 161 10.88 -16.34 29.41
C PRO A 161 9.41 -16.00 29.15
N VAL A 162 9.04 -15.84 27.88
CA VAL A 162 7.66 -15.55 27.49
C VAL A 162 6.88 -16.86 27.59
N SER A 163 6.19 -17.08 28.70
CA SER A 163 5.33 -18.26 28.92
C SER A 163 3.89 -17.86 29.18
N GLY A 164 2.95 -18.69 28.68
CA GLY A 164 1.51 -18.47 28.84
C GLY A 164 0.91 -17.47 27.85
N SER A 165 -0.42 -17.51 27.73
CA SER A 165 -1.17 -16.68 26.78
C SER A 165 -0.99 -15.17 27.02
N ALA A 166 -0.94 -14.74 28.27
CA ALA A 166 -0.75 -13.33 28.63
C ALA A 166 0.61 -12.79 28.16
N GLY A 167 1.69 -13.58 28.31
CA GLY A 167 3.01 -13.20 27.82
C GLY A 167 3.05 -13.08 26.30
N VAL A 168 2.44 -14.01 25.57
CA VAL A 168 2.35 -13.97 24.11
C VAL A 168 1.58 -12.73 23.63
N VAL A 169 0.44 -12.43 24.26
CA VAL A 169 -0.36 -11.23 23.93
C VAL A 169 0.44 -9.96 24.20
N LEU A 170 1.13 -9.87 25.33
CA LEU A 170 1.96 -8.72 25.67
C LEU A 170 3.05 -8.48 24.61
N VAL A 171 3.78 -9.52 24.23
CA VAL A 171 4.84 -9.42 23.22
C VAL A 171 4.27 -9.06 21.84
N ALA A 172 3.13 -9.63 21.46
CA ALA A 172 2.47 -9.31 20.20
C ALA A 172 2.03 -7.84 20.13
N VAL A 173 1.42 -7.32 21.20
CA VAL A 173 1.03 -5.90 21.29
C VAL A 173 2.26 -5.00 21.28
N ALA A 174 3.30 -5.32 22.05
CA ALA A 174 4.54 -4.56 22.07
C ALA A 174 5.21 -4.51 20.69
N ALA A 175 5.27 -5.65 19.99
CA ALA A 175 5.81 -5.75 18.64
C ALA A 175 4.99 -4.94 17.62
N LEU A 176 3.66 -4.97 17.72
CA LEU A 176 2.76 -4.18 16.85
C LEU A 176 2.94 -2.67 17.07
N VAL A 177 2.98 -2.24 18.34
CA VAL A 177 3.19 -0.83 18.69
C VAL A 177 4.56 -0.36 18.23
N ALA A 178 5.62 -1.13 18.51
CA ALA A 178 6.97 -0.81 18.08
C ALA A 178 7.09 -0.74 16.55
N ALA A 179 6.49 -1.67 15.82
CA ALA A 179 6.47 -1.65 14.36
C ALA A 179 5.74 -0.41 13.83
N SER A 180 4.60 -0.04 14.43
CA SER A 180 3.83 1.15 14.05
C SER A 180 4.61 2.44 14.29
N ILE A 181 5.25 2.58 15.45
CA ILE A 181 6.09 3.74 15.79
C ILE A 181 7.31 3.80 14.86
N GLY A 182 8.02 2.69 14.69
CA GLY A 182 9.20 2.61 13.84
C GLY A 182 8.88 2.95 12.39
N ALA A 183 7.74 2.47 11.87
CA ALA A 183 7.24 2.83 10.55
C ALA A 183 6.99 4.33 10.41
N VAL A 184 6.34 4.96 11.39
CA VAL A 184 6.10 6.41 11.39
C VAL A 184 7.41 7.19 11.42
N ILE A 185 8.38 6.76 12.24
CA ILE A 185 9.71 7.39 12.30
C ILE A 185 10.40 7.30 10.93
N ILE A 186 10.43 6.11 10.31
CA ILE A 186 11.05 5.90 9.00
C ILE A 186 10.34 6.72 7.92
N HIS A 187 9.01 6.75 7.94
CA HIS A 187 8.21 7.56 7.02
C HIS A 187 8.61 9.04 7.11
N LEU A 188 8.63 9.60 8.31
CA LEU A 188 8.91 11.02 8.53
C LEU A 188 10.37 11.42 8.30
N THR A 189 11.31 10.51 8.46
CA THR A 189 12.75 10.80 8.38
C THR A 189 13.36 10.43 7.03
N VAL A 190 12.93 9.33 6.43
CA VAL A 190 13.52 8.77 5.21
C VAL A 190 12.58 8.98 4.04
N GLU A 191 11.35 8.46 4.14
CA GLU A 191 10.43 8.39 3.00
C GLU A 191 10.03 9.77 2.50
N THR A 192 9.59 10.66 3.39
CA THR A 192 9.21 12.03 3.05
C THR A 192 10.37 12.80 2.41
N ARG A 193 11.59 12.63 2.92
CA ARG A 193 12.79 13.30 2.37
C ARG A 193 13.12 12.80 0.96
N ILE A 194 13.05 11.49 0.73
CA ILE A 194 13.27 10.91 -0.59
C ILE A 194 12.20 11.37 -1.58
N LEU A 195 10.92 11.37 -1.15
CA LEU A 195 9.82 11.84 -1.98
C LEU A 195 9.97 13.32 -2.33
N GLU A 196 10.36 14.16 -1.37
CA GLU A 196 10.64 15.57 -1.62
C GLU A 196 11.81 15.78 -2.57
N ALA A 197 12.92 15.04 -2.40
CA ALA A 197 14.07 15.08 -3.28
C ALA A 197 13.67 14.67 -4.72
N GLY A 198 12.93 13.58 -4.88
CA GLY A 198 12.40 13.12 -6.17
C GLY A 198 11.51 14.17 -6.83
N ARG A 199 10.59 14.79 -6.09
CA ARG A 199 9.75 15.89 -6.61
C ARG A 199 10.57 17.10 -7.04
N ARG A 200 11.65 17.43 -6.31
CA ARG A 200 12.56 18.53 -6.69
C ARG A 200 13.31 18.22 -7.99
N ILE A 201 13.80 16.98 -8.15
CA ILE A 201 14.49 16.54 -9.37
C ILE A 201 13.54 16.54 -10.56
N ALA A 202 12.34 15.96 -10.41
CA ALA A 202 11.34 15.92 -11.48
C ALA A 202 11.00 17.33 -11.99
N ARG A 203 10.75 18.28 -11.08
CA ARG A 203 10.50 19.69 -11.45
C ARG A 203 11.68 20.34 -12.19
N ARG A 204 12.93 20.01 -11.84
CA ARG A 204 14.10 20.54 -12.54
C ARG A 204 14.23 19.97 -13.95
N MET A 205 13.96 18.68 -14.12
CA MET A 205 13.97 18.03 -15.44
C MET A 205 12.89 18.63 -16.35
N ASP A 206 11.69 18.87 -15.84
CA ASP A 206 10.62 19.53 -16.60
C ASP A 206 11.01 20.92 -17.09
N LEU A 207 11.65 21.71 -16.23
CA LEU A 207 12.15 23.04 -16.59
C LEU A 207 13.24 22.93 -17.66
N SER A 208 14.16 21.97 -17.55
CA SER A 208 15.23 21.78 -18.55
C SER A 208 14.68 21.37 -19.93
N ILE A 209 13.67 20.49 -19.96
CA ILE A 209 13.01 20.05 -21.19
C ILE A 209 12.19 21.19 -21.81
N ALA A 210 11.51 21.99 -20.97
CA ALA A 210 10.78 23.16 -21.43
C ALA A 210 11.72 24.21 -22.06
N ARG A 211 12.86 24.50 -21.43
CA ARG A 211 13.89 25.40 -21.99
C ARG A 211 14.44 24.88 -23.32
N ALA A 212 14.79 23.60 -23.41
CA ALA A 212 15.30 23.00 -24.64
C ALA A 212 14.29 23.02 -25.80
N ARG A 213 12.99 22.94 -25.49
CA ARG A 213 11.92 22.91 -26.51
C ARG A 213 11.44 24.30 -26.95
N PHE A 214 11.51 25.30 -26.07
CA PHE A 214 10.97 26.63 -26.31
C PHE A 214 12.03 27.75 -26.38
N GLY A 215 13.33 27.42 -26.23
CA GLY A 215 14.43 28.36 -26.45
C GLY A 215 14.46 29.55 -25.48
N VAL A 216 14.00 29.36 -24.24
CA VAL A 216 14.07 30.36 -23.15
C VAL A 216 15.09 29.93 -22.10
#